data_AF-A0A661I6H6-F1
#
_entry.id   AF-A0A661I6H6-F1
#
_cell.length_a   1.000
_cell.length_b   1.000
_cell.length_c   1.000
_cell.angle_alpha   90.00
_cell.angle_beta   90.00
_cell.angle_gamma   90.00
#
_symmetry.space_group_name_H-M   'P 1'
#
loop_
_entity.id
_entity.type
_entity.pdbx_description
1 polymer ?
#
loop_
_entity_poly.entity_id
_entity_poly.type
_entity_poly.pdbx_seq_one_letter_code
_entity_poly.pdbx_strand_id
1 'polypeptide(L)'
;DNLSILEHYMYNIELSKSFYYLLQNLEIILRNAINNELIKIESRWLHNDYFLEQQEINKIKKIKNSSNLTHDEIIASLDFGFYARLFDNKYERKIWHRIIRKVFPNIEKYKRNRSYISGRIHKFRILRNRIAHHKPIYYWNNIPQYHDEIIEFIGWINKDMKEFTLQYDNFYEIVKTNIKEI
;
A
#
# COMPACT_ATOMS: atom_id res chain seq x y z
N ASP A 1 30.72 -15.97 11.96
CA ASP A 1 30.73 -15.44 13.32
C ASP A 1 29.29 -15.25 13.78
N ASN A 2 28.89 -15.81 14.93
CA ASN A 2 27.48 -15.84 15.34
C ASN A 2 26.94 -14.45 15.74
N LEU A 3 27.84 -13.55 16.15
CA LEU A 3 27.51 -12.18 16.52
C LEU A 3 26.98 -11.39 15.30
N SER A 4 27.67 -11.49 14.15
CA SER A 4 27.25 -10.86 12.88
C SER A 4 25.89 -11.35 12.36
N ILE A 5 25.52 -12.61 12.64
CA ILE A 5 24.21 -13.15 12.24
C ILE A 5 23.09 -12.50 13.08
N LEU A 6 23.32 -12.33 14.40
CA LEU A 6 22.36 -11.69 15.29
C LEU A 6 22.21 -10.20 14.99
N GLU A 7 23.30 -9.51 14.66
CA GLU A 7 23.28 -8.09 14.25
C GLU A 7 22.43 -7.89 12.99
N HIS A 8 22.67 -8.67 11.92
CA HIS A 8 21.85 -8.61 10.71
C HIS A 8 20.38 -8.96 10.95
N TYR A 9 20.11 -9.91 11.85
CA TYR A 9 18.75 -10.29 12.21
C TYR A 9 18.02 -9.15 12.92
N MET A 10 18.67 -8.52 13.91
CA MET A 10 18.10 -7.37 14.63
C MET A 10 17.92 -6.16 13.71
N TYR A 11 18.92 -5.85 12.88
CA TYR A 11 18.79 -4.78 11.89
C TYR A 11 17.61 -5.03 10.94
N ASN A 12 17.44 -6.27 10.48
CA ASN A 12 16.29 -6.62 9.64
C ASN A 12 14.94 -6.43 10.36
N ILE A 13 14.87 -6.74 11.65
CA ILE A 13 13.65 -6.52 12.45
C ILE A 13 13.35 -5.03 12.55
N GLU A 14 14.31 -4.21 12.94
CA GLU A 14 14.11 -2.75 13.07
C GLU A 14 13.73 -2.11 11.73
N LEU A 15 14.41 -2.51 10.65
CA LEU A 15 14.07 -2.05 9.31
C LEU A 15 12.66 -2.51 8.87
N SER A 16 12.27 -3.74 9.21
CA SER A 16 10.92 -4.24 8.90
C SER A 16 9.84 -3.50 9.70
N LYS A 17 10.11 -3.14 10.96
CA LYS A 17 9.21 -2.37 11.82
C LYS A 17 8.97 -0.96 11.26
N SER A 18 10.02 -0.27 10.82
CA SER A 18 9.87 1.08 10.24
C SER A 18 9.01 1.05 8.98
N PHE A 19 9.21 0.07 8.10
CA PHE A 19 8.35 -0.09 6.92
C PHE A 19 6.93 -0.55 7.24
N TYR A 20 6.71 -1.32 8.30
CA TYR A 20 5.38 -1.75 8.69
C TYR A 20 4.46 -0.55 8.94
N TYR A 21 4.94 0.45 9.66
CA TYR A 21 4.23 1.71 9.90
C TYR A 21 3.87 2.43 8.59
N LEU A 22 4.85 2.60 7.69
CA LEU A 22 4.65 3.27 6.40
C LEU A 22 3.64 2.55 5.50
N LEU A 23 3.76 1.23 5.41
CA LEU A 23 2.89 0.40 4.58
C LEU A 23 1.46 0.34 5.14
N GLN A 24 1.30 0.35 6.45
CA GLN A 24 -0.01 0.44 7.11
C GLN A 24 -0.71 1.76 6.77
N ASN A 25 -0.01 2.90 6.90
CA ASN A 25 -0.55 4.20 6.53
C ASN A 25 -0.92 4.23 5.05
N LEU A 26 -0.02 3.79 4.17
CA LEU A 26 -0.28 3.68 2.73
C LEU A 26 -1.55 2.87 2.44
N GLU A 27 -1.71 1.69 3.05
CA GLU A 27 -2.86 0.80 2.83
C GLU A 27 -4.17 1.46 3.24
N ILE A 28 -4.22 2.08 4.43
CA ILE A 28 -5.41 2.77 4.96
C ILE A 28 -5.77 3.98 4.10
N ILE A 29 -4.78 4.79 3.73
CA ILE A 29 -5.00 6.01 2.95
C ILE A 29 -5.49 5.63 1.54
N LEU A 30 -4.86 4.64 0.91
CA LEU A 30 -5.22 4.20 -0.43
C LEU A 30 -6.63 3.59 -0.46
N ARG A 31 -6.97 2.68 0.45
CA ARG A 31 -8.29 2.04 0.46
C ARG A 31 -9.41 3.05 0.69
N ASN A 32 -9.20 4.01 1.59
CA ASN A 32 -10.19 5.04 1.89
C ASN A 32 -10.35 5.98 0.70
N ALA A 33 -9.25 6.42 0.07
CA ALA A 33 -9.31 7.27 -1.12
C ALA A 33 -10.05 6.60 -2.29
N ILE A 34 -9.79 5.31 -2.53
CA ILE A 34 -10.51 4.54 -3.56
C ILE A 34 -12.00 4.43 -3.19
N ASN A 35 -12.32 4.00 -1.96
CA ASN A 35 -13.69 3.78 -1.54
C ASN A 35 -14.53 5.07 -1.59
N ASN A 36 -13.98 6.19 -1.11
CA ASN A 36 -14.64 7.49 -1.11
C ASN A 36 -15.05 7.96 -2.50
N GLU A 37 -14.28 7.62 -3.53
CA GLU A 37 -14.61 7.97 -4.92
C GLU A 37 -15.51 6.93 -5.58
N LEU A 38 -15.37 5.65 -5.26
CA LEU A 38 -16.22 4.60 -5.83
C LEU A 38 -17.66 4.64 -5.31
N ILE A 39 -17.88 4.93 -4.02
CA ILE A 39 -19.25 5.04 -3.46
C ILE A 39 -20.06 6.14 -4.15
N LYS A 40 -19.41 7.24 -4.59
CA LYS A 40 -20.06 8.33 -5.34
C LYS A 40 -20.53 7.92 -6.73
N ILE A 41 -19.91 6.88 -7.29
CA ILE A 41 -20.21 6.35 -8.61
C ILE A 41 -21.25 5.21 -8.51
N GLU A 42 -21.02 4.30 -7.57
CA GLU A 42 -21.83 3.13 -7.32
C GLU A 42 -21.76 2.82 -5.82
N SER A 43 -22.82 3.19 -5.10
CA SER A 43 -22.89 3.05 -3.64
C SER A 43 -22.64 1.62 -3.16
N ARG A 44 -22.94 0.61 -3.99
CA ARG A 44 -22.76 -0.81 -3.67
C ARG A 44 -21.68 -1.46 -4.53
N TRP A 45 -20.60 -0.75 -4.85
CA TRP A 45 -19.58 -1.21 -5.82
C TRP A 45 -18.92 -2.55 -5.44
N LEU A 46 -18.85 -2.88 -4.14
CA LEU A 46 -18.37 -4.17 -3.63
C LEU A 46 -19.29 -5.37 -3.98
N HIS A 47 -20.48 -5.11 -4.51
CA HIS A 47 -21.49 -6.09 -4.89
C HIS A 47 -21.83 -6.04 -6.39
N ASN A 48 -21.17 -5.16 -7.14
CA ASN A 48 -21.50 -4.93 -8.53
C ASN A 48 -20.55 -5.73 -9.43
N ASP A 49 -21.08 -6.82 -10.00
CA ASP A 49 -20.34 -7.74 -10.87
C ASP A 49 -19.88 -7.10 -12.19
N TYR A 50 -20.42 -5.93 -12.55
CA TYR A 50 -19.91 -5.12 -13.66
C TYR A 50 -18.57 -4.45 -13.32
N PHE A 51 -18.40 -4.03 -12.05
CA PHE A 51 -17.23 -3.28 -11.59
C PHE A 51 -16.06 -4.17 -11.23
N LEU A 52 -16.32 -5.31 -10.60
CA LEU A 52 -15.31 -6.21 -10.05
C LEU A 52 -15.24 -7.52 -10.84
N GLU A 53 -14.05 -8.08 -10.97
CA GLU A 53 -13.90 -9.43 -11.53
C GLU A 53 -14.24 -10.51 -10.50
N GLN A 54 -14.46 -11.73 -10.99
CA GLN A 54 -14.84 -12.88 -10.17
C GLN A 54 -13.88 -13.14 -9.00
N GLN A 55 -12.59 -12.87 -9.17
CA GLN A 55 -11.59 -13.08 -8.13
C GLN A 55 -11.79 -12.11 -6.94
N GLU A 56 -12.06 -10.83 -7.20
CA GLU A 56 -12.40 -9.82 -6.20
C GLU A 56 -13.73 -10.13 -5.53
N ILE A 57 -14.76 -10.48 -6.32
CA ILE A 57 -16.08 -10.87 -5.81
C ILE A 57 -15.98 -12.07 -4.86
N ASN A 58 -15.22 -13.11 -5.25
CA ASN A 58 -15.02 -14.29 -4.42
C ASN A 58 -14.32 -13.97 -3.10
N LYS A 59 -13.39 -13.01 -3.09
CA LYS A 59 -12.71 -12.55 -1.86
C LYS A 59 -13.70 -11.85 -0.92
N ILE A 60 -14.57 -10.99 -1.46
CA ILE A 60 -15.61 -10.31 -0.70
C ILE A 60 -16.64 -11.31 -0.16
N LYS A 61 -17.07 -12.30 -0.96
CA LYS A 61 -18.00 -13.35 -0.53
C LYS A 61 -17.44 -14.18 0.63
N LYS A 62 -16.14 -14.54 0.59
CA LYS A 62 -15.48 -15.26 1.69
C LYS A 62 -15.54 -14.48 3.01
N ILE A 63 -15.32 -13.16 2.96
CA ILE A 63 -15.38 -12.28 4.15
C ILE A 63 -16.82 -12.22 4.70
N LYS A 64 -17.82 -12.05 3.83
CA LYS A 64 -19.24 -11.98 4.23
C LYS A 64 -19.80 -13.28 4.79
N ASN A 65 -19.35 -14.43 4.30
CA ASN A 65 -19.81 -15.71 4.82
C ASN A 65 -19.44 -15.94 6.29
N SER A 66 -18.49 -15.16 6.82
CA SER A 66 -18.05 -15.25 8.21
C SER A 66 -18.85 -14.35 9.16
N SER A 67 -19.58 -13.34 8.66
CA SER A 67 -20.35 -12.38 9.49
C SER A 67 -21.18 -11.41 8.63
N ASN A 68 -22.29 -10.89 9.19
CA ASN A 68 -23.06 -9.78 8.61
C ASN A 68 -22.32 -8.45 8.78
N LEU A 69 -21.34 -8.19 7.91
CA LEU A 69 -20.53 -6.99 7.94
C LEU A 69 -21.15 -5.83 7.16
N THR A 70 -20.99 -4.63 7.69
CA THR A 70 -21.24 -3.36 7.01
C THR A 70 -20.24 -3.12 5.87
N HIS A 71 -20.53 -2.17 4.98
CA HIS A 71 -19.66 -1.81 3.86
C HIS A 71 -18.24 -1.45 4.32
N ASP A 72 -18.12 -0.60 5.35
CA ASP A 72 -16.83 -0.13 5.86
C ASP A 72 -16.04 -1.23 6.56
N GLU A 73 -16.71 -2.16 7.24
CA GLU A 73 -16.06 -3.34 7.81
C GLU A 73 -15.51 -4.27 6.72
N ILE A 74 -16.20 -4.39 5.57
CA ILE A 74 -15.67 -5.15 4.43
C ILE A 74 -14.44 -4.43 3.85
N ILE A 75 -14.51 -3.12 3.65
CA ILE A 75 -13.37 -2.31 3.19
C ILE A 75 -12.16 -2.50 4.12
N ALA A 76 -12.39 -2.47 5.44
CA ALA A 76 -11.34 -2.63 6.44
C ALA A 76 -10.76 -4.05 6.46
N SER A 77 -11.56 -5.06 6.11
CA SER A 77 -11.17 -6.49 6.10
C SER A 77 -10.43 -6.92 4.83
N LEU A 78 -10.48 -6.11 3.77
CA LEU A 78 -9.75 -6.37 2.53
C LEU A 78 -8.28 -5.96 2.68
N ASP A 79 -7.37 -6.83 2.24
CA ASP A 79 -5.93 -6.58 2.30
C ASP A 79 -5.41 -5.68 1.17
N PHE A 80 -4.19 -5.19 1.31
CA PHE A 80 -3.46 -4.47 0.27
C PHE A 80 -3.48 -5.17 -1.10
N GLY A 81 -3.45 -6.50 -1.13
CA GLY A 81 -3.46 -7.28 -2.37
C GLY A 81 -4.79 -7.17 -3.13
N PHE A 82 -5.91 -6.93 -2.45
CA PHE A 82 -7.18 -6.58 -3.10
C PHE A 82 -7.06 -5.22 -3.80
N TYR A 83 -6.64 -4.18 -3.07
CA TYR A 83 -6.53 -2.83 -3.62
C TYR A 83 -5.48 -2.74 -4.73
N ALA A 84 -4.38 -3.50 -4.63
CA ALA A 84 -3.36 -3.54 -5.67
C ALA A 84 -3.88 -4.10 -6.99
N ARG A 85 -4.72 -5.15 -6.95
CA ARG A 85 -5.32 -5.73 -8.17
C ARG A 85 -6.30 -4.79 -8.86
N LEU A 86 -6.90 -3.85 -8.13
CA LEU A 86 -7.74 -2.83 -8.76
C LEU A 86 -6.95 -2.01 -9.79
N PHE A 87 -5.61 -1.98 -9.74
CA PHE A 87 -4.74 -1.31 -10.72
C PHE A 87 -4.34 -2.19 -11.92
N ASP A 88 -4.96 -3.35 -12.11
CA ASP A 88 -4.78 -4.15 -13.33
C ASP A 88 -5.44 -3.47 -14.54
N ASN A 89 -4.94 -3.76 -15.74
CA ASN A 89 -5.39 -3.12 -16.99
C ASN A 89 -6.91 -3.23 -17.24
N LYS A 90 -7.52 -4.35 -16.85
CA LYS A 90 -8.97 -4.61 -16.92
C LYS A 90 -9.83 -3.60 -16.16
N TYR A 91 -9.28 -2.95 -15.14
CA TYR A 91 -9.97 -1.92 -14.36
C TYR A 91 -9.72 -0.49 -14.86
N GLU A 92 -8.89 -0.31 -15.89
CA GLU A 92 -8.57 1.01 -16.46
C GLU A 92 -9.84 1.80 -16.83
N ARG A 93 -10.69 1.21 -17.67
CA ARG A 93 -11.94 1.85 -18.13
C ARG A 93 -13.04 1.82 -17.08
N LYS A 94 -13.15 0.72 -16.32
CA LYS A 94 -14.21 0.50 -15.32
C LYS A 94 -14.07 1.46 -14.11
N ILE A 95 -12.82 1.70 -13.68
CA ILE A 95 -12.50 2.43 -12.44
C ILE A 95 -11.65 3.67 -12.75
N TRP A 96 -10.44 3.48 -13.28
CA TRP A 96 -9.40 4.51 -13.20
C TRP A 96 -9.65 5.73 -14.07
N HIS A 97 -10.22 5.58 -15.26
CA HIS A 97 -10.64 6.71 -16.10
C HIS A 97 -11.57 7.68 -15.35
N ARG A 98 -12.34 7.19 -14.37
CA ARG A 98 -13.34 7.97 -13.63
C ARG A 98 -12.77 8.62 -12.37
N ILE A 99 -11.86 7.93 -11.66
CA ILE A 99 -11.45 8.34 -10.31
C ILE A 99 -9.98 8.72 -10.17
N ILE A 100 -9.09 8.42 -11.13
CA ILE A 100 -7.63 8.57 -10.95
C ILE A 100 -7.21 9.98 -10.51
N ARG A 101 -7.86 11.01 -11.06
CA ARG A 101 -7.60 12.42 -10.70
C ARG A 101 -8.07 12.79 -9.30
N LYS A 102 -9.10 12.10 -8.79
CA LYS A 102 -9.68 12.35 -7.48
C LYS A 102 -8.94 11.58 -6.39
N VAL A 103 -8.50 10.35 -6.69
CA VAL A 103 -7.67 9.53 -5.78
C VAL A 103 -6.24 10.08 -5.68
N PHE A 104 -5.68 10.58 -6.79
CA PHE A 104 -4.33 11.14 -6.83
C PHE A 104 -4.36 12.62 -7.26
N PRO A 105 -4.87 13.52 -6.42
CA PRO A 105 -4.97 14.93 -6.78
C PRO A 105 -3.59 15.61 -6.91
N ASN A 106 -2.59 15.15 -6.14
CA ASN A 106 -1.28 15.81 -6.00
C ASN A 106 -0.17 15.19 -6.88
N ILE A 107 -0.44 14.10 -7.60
CA ILE A 107 0.55 13.53 -8.54
C ILE A 107 0.76 14.45 -9.74
N GLU A 108 1.99 14.55 -10.22
CA GLU A 108 2.33 15.29 -11.43
C GLU A 108 1.55 14.75 -12.65
N LYS A 109 1.09 15.64 -13.54
CA LYS A 109 0.18 15.28 -14.63
C LYS A 109 0.73 14.17 -15.54
N TYR A 110 2.02 14.20 -15.85
CA TYR A 110 2.65 13.20 -16.74
C TYR A 110 2.81 11.81 -16.09
N LYS A 111 2.87 11.74 -14.76
CA LYS A 111 2.87 10.50 -13.98
C LYS A 111 1.46 9.96 -13.68
N ARG A 112 0.41 10.78 -13.89
CA ARG A 112 -1.00 10.47 -13.57
C ARG A 112 -1.63 9.53 -14.59
N ASN A 113 -1.11 8.33 -14.69
CA ASN A 113 -1.72 7.25 -15.45
C ASN A 113 -1.67 5.96 -14.63
N ARG A 114 -2.66 5.11 -14.82
CA ARG A 114 -2.84 3.87 -14.03
C ARG A 114 -1.64 2.94 -14.18
N SER A 115 -0.98 2.92 -15.35
CA SER A 115 0.21 2.08 -15.58
C SER A 115 1.38 2.45 -14.66
N TYR A 116 1.71 3.73 -14.60
CA TYR A 116 2.77 4.25 -13.75
C TYR A 116 2.48 3.98 -12.26
N ILE A 117 1.25 4.26 -11.83
CA ILE A 117 0.81 4.05 -10.44
C ILE A 117 0.81 2.56 -10.08
N SER A 118 0.35 1.70 -11.00
CA SER A 118 0.37 0.23 -10.86
C SER A 118 1.80 -0.27 -10.66
N GLY A 119 2.78 0.28 -11.39
CA GLY A 119 4.19 -0.03 -11.18
C GLY A 119 4.68 0.26 -9.76
N ARG A 120 4.29 1.41 -9.19
CA ARG A 120 4.62 1.78 -7.79
C ARG A 120 3.96 0.85 -6.79
N ILE A 121 2.67 0.59 -6.95
CA ILE A 121 1.92 -0.33 -6.09
C ILE A 121 2.50 -1.75 -6.14
N HIS A 122 2.92 -2.22 -7.31
CA HIS A 122 3.55 -3.52 -7.45
C HIS A 122 4.86 -3.61 -6.65
N LYS A 123 5.72 -2.57 -6.73
CA LYS A 123 6.92 -2.47 -5.90
C LYS A 123 6.59 -2.56 -4.41
N PHE A 124 5.61 -1.79 -3.93
CA PHE A 124 5.23 -1.78 -2.52
C PHE A 124 4.63 -3.11 -2.07
N ARG A 125 3.84 -3.77 -2.93
CA ARG A 125 3.28 -5.10 -2.66
C ARG A 125 4.38 -6.14 -2.46
N ILE A 126 5.45 -6.10 -3.26
CA ILE A 126 6.60 -7.02 -3.11
C ILE A 126 7.25 -6.80 -1.74
N LEU A 127 7.56 -5.56 -1.39
CA LEU A 127 8.17 -5.21 -0.10
C LEU A 127 7.29 -5.67 1.08
N ARG A 128 6.01 -5.28 1.07
CA ARG A 128 5.02 -5.65 2.09
C ARG A 128 4.93 -7.15 2.29
N ASN A 129 4.79 -7.91 1.19
CA ASN A 129 4.70 -9.37 1.27
C ASN A 129 5.98 -9.97 1.85
N ARG A 130 7.14 -9.41 1.52
CA ARG A 130 8.41 -9.89 2.06
C ARG A 130 8.50 -9.69 3.58
N ILE A 131 8.14 -8.50 4.06
CA ILE A 131 8.06 -8.17 5.49
C ILE A 131 7.05 -9.08 6.21
N ALA A 132 5.85 -9.24 5.64
CA ALA A 132 4.79 -10.08 6.21
C ALA A 132 5.15 -11.58 6.27
N HIS A 133 6.09 -12.03 5.43
CA HIS A 133 6.62 -13.39 5.47
C HIS A 133 7.95 -13.49 6.24
N HIS A 134 8.30 -12.47 7.03
CA HIS A 134 9.54 -12.42 7.83
C HIS A 134 10.81 -12.69 7.02
N LYS A 135 10.81 -12.31 5.73
CA LYS A 135 11.95 -12.50 4.84
C LYS A 135 12.88 -11.29 4.93
N PRO A 136 14.22 -11.47 4.89
CA PRO A 136 15.12 -10.35 5.11
C PRO A 136 15.12 -9.34 3.96
N ILE A 137 15.24 -8.06 4.29
CA ILE A 137 15.28 -6.90 3.40
C ILE A 137 16.52 -6.02 3.60
N TYR A 138 17.29 -6.24 4.66
CA TYR A 138 18.45 -5.40 5.02
C TYR A 138 19.55 -5.32 3.95
N TYR A 139 19.66 -6.32 3.08
CA TYR A 139 20.67 -6.39 2.03
C TYR A 139 20.22 -5.77 0.69
N TRP A 140 19.04 -5.15 0.65
CA TRP A 140 18.54 -4.51 -0.56
C TRP A 140 19.16 -3.12 -0.74
N ASN A 141 19.87 -2.93 -1.86
CA ASN A 141 20.60 -1.69 -2.13
C ASN A 141 19.72 -0.44 -2.31
N ASN A 142 18.41 -0.62 -2.54
CA ASN A 142 17.46 0.44 -2.83
C ASN A 142 16.43 0.68 -1.73
N ILE A 143 16.72 0.25 -0.50
CA ILE A 143 15.82 0.40 0.65
C ILE A 143 15.44 1.87 0.93
N PRO A 144 16.37 2.84 0.94
CA PRO A 144 16.00 4.25 1.05
C PRO A 144 15.07 4.74 -0.07
N GLN A 145 15.27 4.23 -1.29
CA GLN A 145 14.37 4.56 -2.41
C GLN A 145 12.95 4.04 -2.15
N TYR A 146 12.78 2.82 -1.64
CA TYR A 146 11.44 2.30 -1.29
C TYR A 146 10.73 3.18 -0.25
N HIS A 147 11.46 3.65 0.75
CA HIS A 147 10.95 4.57 1.75
C HIS A 147 10.41 5.86 1.10
N ASP A 148 11.28 6.56 0.37
CA ASP A 148 10.94 7.85 -0.24
C ASP A 148 9.79 7.72 -1.22
N GLU A 149 9.75 6.61 -1.94
CA GLU A 149 8.70 6.31 -2.88
C GLU A 149 7.34 6.09 -2.20
N ILE A 150 7.29 5.46 -1.03
CA ILE A 150 6.05 5.27 -0.26
C ILE A 150 5.55 6.62 0.26
N ILE A 151 6.44 7.42 0.84
CA ILE A 151 6.14 8.78 1.33
C ILE A 151 5.62 9.67 0.19
N GLU A 152 6.29 9.64 -0.97
CA GLU A 152 5.86 10.37 -2.17
C GLU A 152 4.45 9.91 -2.59
N PHE A 153 4.19 8.61 -2.61
CA PHE A 153 2.91 8.04 -3.02
C PHE A 153 1.77 8.41 -2.07
N ILE A 154 2.02 8.41 -0.77
CA ILE A 154 1.08 8.93 0.23
C ILE A 154 0.77 10.40 -0.09
N GLY A 155 1.79 11.21 -0.35
CA GLY A 155 1.64 12.63 -0.72
C GLY A 155 0.84 12.85 -2.00
N TRP A 156 0.93 11.94 -2.97
CA TRP A 156 0.09 12.00 -4.17
C TRP A 156 -1.41 11.90 -3.86
N ILE A 157 -1.77 11.14 -2.82
CA ILE A 157 -3.16 10.96 -2.36
C ILE A 157 -3.56 12.11 -1.44
N ASN A 158 -2.77 12.37 -0.39
CA ASN A 158 -3.08 13.38 0.62
C ASN A 158 -1.78 13.93 1.24
N LYS A 159 -1.59 15.25 1.16
CA LYS A 159 -0.40 15.93 1.69
C LYS A 159 -0.37 15.95 3.22
N ASP A 160 -1.51 16.17 3.88
CA ASP A 160 -1.58 16.20 5.34
C ASP A 160 -1.23 14.82 5.92
N MET A 161 -1.69 13.75 5.27
CA MET A 161 -1.32 12.39 5.67
C MET A 161 0.15 12.05 5.42
N LYS A 162 0.79 12.68 4.42
CA LYS A 162 2.23 12.58 4.22
C LYS A 162 2.98 13.22 5.39
N GLU A 163 2.61 14.44 5.76
CA GLU A 163 3.23 15.14 6.90
C GLU A 163 2.98 14.38 8.22
N PHE A 164 1.76 13.89 8.45
CA PHE A 164 1.46 13.03 9.59
C PHE A 164 2.32 11.75 9.63
N THR A 165 2.51 11.11 8.47
CA THR A 165 3.35 9.91 8.38
C THR A 165 4.81 10.23 8.70
N LEU A 166 5.33 11.35 8.20
CA LEU A 166 6.71 11.78 8.47
C LEU A 166 6.96 12.13 9.94
N GLN A 167 5.94 12.58 10.68
CA GLN A 167 6.08 12.95 12.10
C GLN A 167 6.49 11.77 12.99
N TYR A 168 6.10 10.55 12.64
CA TYR A 168 6.40 9.34 13.41
C TYR A 168 7.28 8.35 12.62
N ASP A 169 7.81 8.77 11.47
CA ASP A 169 8.76 7.97 10.71
C ASP A 169 10.16 8.10 11.34
N ASN A 170 10.78 6.95 11.61
CA ASN A 170 12.14 6.86 12.14
C ASN A 170 13.10 6.09 11.21
N PHE A 171 12.72 5.89 9.94
CA PHE A 171 13.44 5.04 9.01
C PHE A 171 14.91 5.45 8.85
N TYR A 172 15.15 6.75 8.63
CA TYR A 172 16.52 7.25 8.44
C TYR A 172 17.36 7.22 9.71
N GLU A 173 16.74 7.21 10.89
CA GLU A 173 17.46 7.04 12.17
C GLU A 173 17.99 5.61 12.29
N ILE A 174 17.16 4.62 11.95
CA ILE A 174 17.51 3.20 11.95
C ILE A 174 18.65 2.93 10.96
N VAL A 175 18.52 3.43 9.72
CA VAL A 175 19.55 3.24 8.68
C VAL A 175 20.88 3.88 9.08
N LYS A 176 20.87 5.10 9.64
CA LYS A 176 22.11 5.79 10.07
C LYS A 176 22.82 5.07 11.22
N THR A 177 22.07 4.52 12.16
CA THR A 177 22.63 3.85 13.35
C THR A 177 23.31 2.54 12.95
N ASN A 178 22.69 1.75 12.07
CA ASN A 178 23.21 0.44 11.67
C ASN A 178 24.31 0.51 10.60
N ILE A 179 24.45 1.62 9.84
CA ILE A 179 25.60 1.83 8.94
C ILE A 179 26.91 2.08 9.72
N LYS A 180 26.83 2.54 10.98
CA LYS A 180 28.02 2.78 11.80
C LYS A 180 28.55 1.53 12.50
N GLU A 181 27.77 0.45 12.52
CA GLU A 181 28.07 -0.79 13.22
C GLU A 181 28.50 -1.95 12.29
N ILE A 182 28.49 -1.72 10.97
CA ILE A 182 28.98 -2.64 9.92
C ILE A 182 30.28 -2.07 9.32
#